data_AF-A0A1M4UTK4-F1
#
_entry.id   AF-A0A1M4UTK4-F1
#
_cell.length_a   1.000
_cell.length_b   1.000
_cell.length_c   1.000
_cell.angle_alpha   90.00
_cell.angle_beta   90.00
_cell.angle_gamma   90.00
#
_symmetry.space_group_name_H-M   'P 1'
#
loop_
_entity.id
_entity.type
_entity.pdbx_description
1 polymer ?
#
loop_
_entity_poly.entity_id
_entity_poly.type
_entity_poly.pdbx_seq_one_letter_code
_entity_poly.pdbx_strand_id
1 'polypeptide(L)'
;MRKRLVLLLLMLILFCFTSVAWADTPPRTIDEALAVANDEIKAKNDGRNYFKATNKNNKPINTSLWEFRRLFVYGAPSGYDPATGNNRYLGETMQGEAYTNTLFRHDAWEGGLINDRNWIPYPWSNNAVKAHLQRMGEQTLDKNNLFNNNPAYNASIKRGLKEYFKPGGNVQLYFRDDNTPWHQYVHVLQPPTKYTWGMGRMWHQKSDGSIWYLTIPMAPLIMTEEPNLVAVNINTGLQQGQKAKPGQKLTGKFTVENESGQNFSRIPVGVWHQNTPVKLFDPIGRQVDGYTDLKAGEVKEFYFDYTVEENSTLKGAIDHEPETENTVSESNENDNVLEVKVPLVQDNLWVEIIDYTKEAQVGGTATVRARIHNERGELLTSRLVWKVNGVIMKDIPNYDIIGTLENSLTFTMPKDAAVVTVEINPDRNKPANETSYEDNKATCTVNPIVIVIPPDHDSSRELKIKISAPSRVKAFTKWKYTVTVTTNYPPPPPPPDGPEPKPPIITMNMSATGQNIDFNIGYRIDDGYQKIIPVKKTDKKVFSAGWGKNTHTFTYEYPATGIYGKPVTVIIKANATSSEGQSASDTAIVKIDPYPIPQTERQLIK
;
A
#
# COMPACT_ATOMS: atom_id res chain seq x y z
N MET A 1 4.49 -7.48 -30.36
CA MET A 1 3.55 -8.12 -29.40
C MET A 1 3.54 -7.47 -28.02
N ARG A 2 4.68 -7.22 -27.35
CA ARG A 2 4.72 -6.62 -26.01
C ARG A 2 3.96 -5.28 -25.84
N LYS A 3 3.99 -4.38 -26.83
CA LYS A 3 3.24 -3.10 -26.78
C LYS A 3 1.72 -3.26 -26.94
N ARG A 4 1.25 -4.32 -27.61
CA ARG A 4 -0.18 -4.63 -27.74
C ARG A 4 -0.72 -5.37 -26.52
N LEU A 5 0.13 -6.13 -25.81
CA LEU A 5 -0.23 -6.81 -24.57
C LEU A 5 -0.38 -5.82 -23.38
N VAL A 6 0.49 -4.80 -23.31
CA VAL A 6 0.42 -3.76 -22.26
C VAL A 6 -0.82 -2.86 -22.43
N LEU A 7 -1.22 -2.55 -23.67
CA LEU A 7 -2.43 -1.76 -23.94
C LEU A 7 -3.72 -2.54 -23.62
N LEU A 8 -3.73 -3.86 -23.87
CA LEU A 8 -4.85 -4.75 -23.52
C LEU A 8 -4.96 -4.98 -22.02
N LEU A 9 -3.84 -5.06 -21.29
CA LEU A 9 -3.84 -5.16 -19.82
C LEU A 9 -4.30 -3.84 -19.16
N LEU A 10 -3.91 -2.68 -19.71
CA LEU A 10 -4.36 -1.36 -19.24
C LEU A 10 -5.85 -1.11 -19.52
N MET A 11 -6.39 -1.60 -20.65
CA MET A 11 -7.83 -1.56 -20.92
C MET A 11 -8.63 -2.55 -20.06
N LEU A 12 -8.06 -3.72 -19.70
CA LEU A 12 -8.71 -4.67 -18.80
C LEU A 12 -8.77 -4.13 -17.35
N ILE A 13 -7.73 -3.44 -16.89
CA ILE A 13 -7.69 -2.83 -15.56
C ILE A 13 -8.60 -1.60 -15.48
N LEU A 14 -8.85 -0.88 -16.59
CA LEU A 14 -9.87 0.18 -16.64
C LEU A 14 -11.31 -0.37 -16.66
N PHE A 15 -11.53 -1.63 -17.05
CA PHE A 15 -12.86 -2.26 -17.06
C PHE A 15 -13.20 -3.05 -15.79
N CYS A 16 -12.25 -3.26 -14.88
CA CYS A 16 -12.46 -4.01 -13.64
C CYS A 16 -12.88 -3.13 -12.43
N PHE A 17 -13.02 -1.81 -12.58
CA PHE A 17 -13.39 -0.91 -11.47
C PHE A 17 -14.40 0.18 -11.87
N THR A 18 -15.46 -0.20 -12.59
CA THR A 18 -16.71 0.59 -12.61
C THR A 18 -17.88 -0.24 -12.12
N SER A 19 -17.71 -0.99 -11.04
CA SER A 19 -18.81 -1.10 -10.09
C SER A 19 -18.80 0.18 -9.28
N VAL A 20 -19.37 1.25 -9.85
CA VAL A 20 -19.98 2.27 -9.00
C VAL A 20 -21.02 1.46 -8.24
N ALA A 21 -20.71 1.07 -7.00
CA ALA A 21 -21.75 0.76 -6.04
C ALA A 21 -22.57 2.05 -6.01
N TRP A 22 -23.70 2.05 -6.71
CA TRP A 22 -24.63 3.15 -6.63
C TRP A 22 -25.05 3.14 -5.18
N ALA A 23 -24.54 4.09 -4.40
CA ALA A 23 -25.21 4.49 -3.18
C ALA A 23 -26.69 4.66 -3.56
N ASP A 24 -27.56 3.93 -2.87
CA ASP A 24 -28.99 3.81 -3.11
C ASP A 24 -29.67 5.15 -2.78
N THR A 25 -29.35 6.18 -3.57
CA THR A 25 -29.83 7.53 -3.35
C THR A 25 -31.28 7.63 -3.82
N PRO A 26 -32.17 8.21 -3.00
CA PRO A 26 -33.56 8.38 -3.40
C PRO A 26 -33.68 9.17 -4.71
N PRO A 27 -34.57 8.76 -5.63
CA PRO A 27 -34.71 9.41 -6.93
C PRO A 27 -35.15 10.86 -6.77
N ARG A 28 -34.47 11.78 -7.47
CA ARG A 28 -34.70 13.22 -7.37
C ARG A 28 -35.79 13.66 -8.35
N THR A 29 -35.77 13.10 -9.56
CA THR A 29 -36.71 13.41 -10.64
C THR A 29 -37.80 12.33 -10.79
N ILE A 30 -38.89 12.66 -11.49
CA ILE A 30 -39.94 11.67 -11.80
C ILE A 30 -39.44 10.58 -12.73
N ASP A 31 -38.55 10.91 -13.67
CA ASP A 31 -38.01 9.96 -14.64
C ASP A 31 -37.07 8.95 -13.97
N GLU A 32 -36.20 9.41 -13.05
CA GLU A 32 -35.39 8.53 -12.20
C GLU A 32 -36.26 7.58 -11.38
N ALA A 33 -37.32 8.11 -10.77
CA ALA A 33 -38.22 7.30 -9.96
C ALA A 33 -38.99 6.28 -10.79
N LEU A 34 -39.43 6.64 -12.00
CA LEU A 34 -40.08 5.74 -12.94
C LEU A 34 -39.11 4.65 -13.43
N ALA A 35 -37.84 4.99 -13.65
CA ALA A 35 -36.82 4.03 -14.05
C ALA A 35 -36.60 2.99 -12.95
N VAL A 36 -36.33 3.44 -11.72
CA VAL A 36 -36.13 2.57 -10.54
C VAL A 36 -37.37 1.70 -10.30
N ALA A 37 -38.56 2.31 -10.28
CA ALA A 37 -39.82 1.58 -10.09
C ALA A 37 -40.08 0.53 -11.19
N ASN A 38 -39.77 0.85 -12.44
CA ASN A 38 -39.94 -0.09 -13.54
C ASN A 38 -38.94 -1.24 -13.47
N ASP A 39 -37.69 -0.99 -13.10
CA ASP A 39 -36.68 -2.03 -12.95
C ASP A 39 -37.04 -3.02 -11.84
N GLU A 40 -37.57 -2.54 -10.71
CA GLU A 40 -38.08 -3.39 -9.62
C GLU A 40 -39.25 -4.28 -10.06
N ILE A 41 -40.20 -3.71 -10.81
CA ILE A 41 -41.45 -4.39 -11.18
C ILE A 41 -41.28 -5.27 -12.43
N LYS A 42 -40.22 -5.04 -13.21
CA LYS A 42 -40.00 -5.63 -14.54
C LYS A 42 -40.19 -7.14 -14.58
N ALA A 43 -39.63 -7.85 -13.59
CA ALA A 43 -39.73 -9.30 -13.50
C ALA A 43 -41.18 -9.79 -13.33
N LYS A 44 -42.02 -9.01 -12.63
CA LYS A 44 -43.44 -9.32 -12.42
C LYS A 44 -44.32 -8.94 -13.63
N ASN A 45 -43.79 -8.16 -14.58
CA ASN A 45 -44.52 -7.64 -15.74
C ASN A 45 -43.90 -8.13 -17.06
N ASP A 46 -43.57 -9.43 -17.14
CA ASP A 46 -43.02 -10.10 -18.33
C ASP A 46 -41.80 -9.40 -18.95
N GLY A 47 -40.94 -8.82 -18.11
CA GLY A 47 -39.74 -8.11 -18.55
C GLY A 47 -40.00 -6.70 -19.10
N ARG A 48 -41.24 -6.19 -19.04
CA ARG A 48 -41.64 -4.89 -19.62
C ARG A 48 -41.81 -3.82 -18.53
N ASN A 49 -41.59 -2.57 -18.91
CA ASN A 49 -41.91 -1.42 -18.05
C ASN A 49 -43.42 -1.37 -17.80
N TYR A 50 -43.80 -1.35 -16.52
CA TYR A 50 -45.19 -1.22 -16.08
C TYR A 50 -45.65 0.24 -16.22
N PHE A 51 -44.93 1.17 -15.59
CA PHE A 51 -45.20 2.60 -15.69
C PHE A 51 -44.68 3.14 -17.02
N LYS A 52 -45.51 3.96 -17.68
CA LYS A 52 -45.22 4.59 -18.99
C LYS A 52 -45.54 6.08 -18.94
N ALA A 53 -45.22 6.81 -20.02
CA ALA A 53 -45.56 8.23 -20.14
C ALA A 53 -47.08 8.50 -20.13
N THR A 54 -47.87 7.55 -20.64
CA THR A 54 -49.33 7.58 -20.61
C THR A 54 -49.91 6.26 -20.09
N ASN A 55 -51.08 6.34 -19.46
CA ASN A 55 -51.82 5.14 -19.05
C ASN A 55 -52.60 4.51 -20.21
N LYS A 56 -53.32 3.40 -19.93
CA LYS A 56 -54.18 2.70 -20.91
C LYS A 56 -55.24 3.59 -21.58
N ASN A 57 -55.66 4.66 -20.92
CA ASN A 57 -56.64 5.63 -21.42
C ASN A 57 -55.99 6.84 -22.12
N ASN A 58 -54.70 6.77 -22.45
CA ASN A 58 -53.90 7.84 -23.05
C ASN A 58 -53.79 9.12 -22.19
N LYS A 59 -54.02 9.04 -20.88
CA LYS A 59 -53.79 10.16 -19.98
C LYS A 59 -52.31 10.26 -19.61
N PRO A 60 -51.69 11.46 -19.65
CA PRO A 60 -50.29 11.64 -19.28
C PRO A 60 -50.09 11.52 -17.77
N ILE A 61 -48.87 11.19 -17.34
CA ILE A 61 -48.51 11.22 -15.93
C ILE A 61 -48.62 12.66 -15.38
N ASN A 62 -49.12 12.80 -14.16
CA ASN A 62 -49.31 14.08 -13.48
C ASN A 62 -48.04 14.44 -12.71
N THR A 63 -47.15 15.20 -13.35
CA THR A 63 -45.86 15.59 -12.79
C THR A 63 -45.99 16.45 -11.53
N SER A 64 -47.01 17.31 -11.44
CA SER A 64 -47.24 18.10 -10.23
C SER A 64 -47.56 17.23 -9.01
N LEU A 65 -48.36 16.16 -9.17
CA LEU A 65 -48.63 15.24 -8.06
C LEU A 65 -47.38 14.47 -7.62
N TRP A 66 -46.45 14.19 -8.53
CA TRP A 66 -45.14 13.65 -8.16
C TRP A 66 -44.34 14.63 -7.30
N GLU A 67 -44.26 15.91 -7.69
CA GLU A 67 -43.50 16.93 -6.95
C GLU A 67 -44.01 17.10 -5.51
N PHE A 68 -45.33 17.06 -5.30
CA PHE A 68 -45.94 17.27 -3.99
C PHE A 68 -46.16 16.00 -3.16
N ARG A 69 -46.38 14.85 -3.81
CA ARG A 69 -46.81 13.61 -3.11
C ARG A 69 -46.04 12.36 -3.51
N ARG A 70 -45.12 12.44 -4.48
CA ARG A 70 -44.32 11.31 -4.97
C ARG A 70 -45.17 10.11 -5.45
N LEU A 71 -46.27 10.38 -6.16
CA LEU A 71 -47.21 9.37 -6.67
C LEU A 71 -47.19 9.30 -8.20
N PHE A 72 -47.35 8.10 -8.77
CA PHE A 72 -47.45 7.88 -10.22
C PHE A 72 -48.91 7.85 -10.69
N VAL A 73 -49.53 9.03 -10.71
CA VAL A 73 -50.94 9.21 -11.07
C VAL A 73 -51.06 9.78 -12.48
N TYR A 74 -52.05 9.33 -13.24
CA TYR A 74 -52.27 9.77 -14.63
C TYR A 74 -53.52 10.67 -14.75
N GLY A 75 -53.39 11.76 -15.50
CA GLY A 75 -54.48 12.72 -15.73
C GLY A 75 -54.78 13.65 -14.55
N ALA A 76 -55.93 14.34 -14.65
CA ALA A 76 -56.37 15.33 -13.68
C ALA A 76 -57.20 14.72 -12.55
N PRO A 77 -57.13 15.27 -11.32
CA PRO A 77 -58.04 14.93 -10.22
C PRO A 77 -59.52 15.10 -10.57
N SER A 78 -60.40 14.34 -9.92
CA SER A 78 -61.84 14.36 -10.15
C SER A 78 -62.66 14.05 -8.90
N GLY A 79 -63.96 14.39 -8.94
CA GLY A 79 -64.87 14.19 -7.80
C GLY A 79 -64.61 15.17 -6.66
N TYR A 80 -64.55 16.47 -6.96
CA TYR A 80 -64.34 17.54 -5.98
C TYR A 80 -65.45 17.56 -4.94
N ASP A 81 -65.07 17.58 -3.66
CA ASP A 81 -65.97 17.76 -2.54
C ASP A 81 -65.74 19.11 -1.87
N PRO A 82 -66.68 20.07 -2.03
CA PRO A 82 -66.58 21.39 -1.40
C PRO A 82 -66.45 21.35 0.11
N ALA A 83 -66.95 20.31 0.78
CA ALA A 83 -66.90 20.20 2.23
C ALA A 83 -65.50 19.90 2.77
N THR A 84 -64.65 19.25 1.96
CA THR A 84 -63.28 18.89 2.36
C THR A 84 -62.22 19.65 1.57
N GLY A 85 -62.60 20.38 0.52
CA GLY A 85 -61.67 21.04 -0.40
C GLY A 85 -60.79 20.06 -1.20
N ASN A 86 -61.13 18.76 -1.17
CA ASN A 86 -60.33 17.70 -1.74
C ASN A 86 -61.11 16.95 -2.84
N ASN A 87 -60.39 16.50 -3.87
CA ASN A 87 -60.93 15.58 -4.86
C ASN A 87 -60.95 14.16 -4.30
N ARG A 88 -62.00 13.40 -4.60
CA ARG A 88 -62.12 11.97 -4.28
C ARG A 88 -61.01 11.16 -4.94
N TYR A 89 -60.72 11.49 -6.21
CA TYR A 89 -59.68 10.83 -6.98
C TYR A 89 -58.61 11.84 -7.41
N LEU A 90 -57.35 11.42 -7.34
CA LEU A 90 -56.19 12.21 -7.78
C LEU A 90 -55.96 12.10 -9.30
N GLY A 91 -56.61 11.14 -9.95
CA GLY A 91 -56.49 10.83 -11.37
C GLY A 91 -56.74 9.35 -11.60
N GLU A 92 -55.92 8.72 -12.44
CA GLU A 92 -56.05 7.31 -12.80
C GLU A 92 -54.76 6.50 -12.58
N THR A 93 -54.90 5.19 -12.41
CA THR A 93 -53.80 4.23 -12.43
C THR A 93 -53.29 4.00 -13.86
N MET A 94 -52.21 3.23 -13.99
CA MET A 94 -51.69 2.78 -15.29
C MET A 94 -52.74 1.96 -16.09
N GLN A 95 -53.62 1.23 -15.40
CA GLN A 95 -54.73 0.48 -16.01
C GLN A 95 -56.01 1.32 -16.21
N GLY A 96 -55.98 2.60 -15.80
CA GLY A 96 -57.07 3.56 -15.95
C GLY A 96 -58.00 3.66 -14.74
N GLU A 97 -57.81 2.84 -13.70
CA GLU A 97 -58.69 2.79 -12.53
C GLU A 97 -58.62 4.10 -11.75
N ALA A 98 -59.71 4.50 -11.09
CA ALA A 98 -59.73 5.76 -10.34
C ALA A 98 -58.75 5.70 -9.15
N TYR A 99 -57.74 6.59 -9.15
CA TYR A 99 -56.72 6.64 -8.11
C TYR A 99 -57.25 7.43 -6.92
N THR A 100 -57.51 6.77 -5.79
CA THR A 100 -58.13 7.42 -4.62
C THR A 100 -57.19 8.40 -3.88
N ASN A 101 -57.76 9.38 -3.19
CA ASN A 101 -57.03 10.38 -2.40
C ASN A 101 -57.10 10.05 -0.91
N THR A 102 -55.95 9.89 -0.26
CA THR A 102 -55.87 9.68 1.21
C THR A 102 -56.49 10.83 1.99
N LEU A 103 -56.41 12.07 1.49
CA LEU A 103 -56.97 13.24 2.16
C LEU A 103 -58.49 13.41 1.95
N PHE A 104 -59.13 12.51 1.21
CA PHE A 104 -60.58 12.55 1.05
C PHE A 104 -61.26 11.90 2.27
N ARG A 105 -62.38 12.47 2.72
CA ARG A 105 -63.13 11.92 3.86
C ARG A 105 -63.62 10.49 3.56
N HIS A 106 -63.74 9.66 4.59
CA HIS A 106 -64.28 8.32 4.46
C HIS A 106 -65.76 8.34 4.03
N ASP A 107 -66.15 7.37 3.18
CA ASP A 107 -67.53 7.25 2.67
C ASP A 107 -68.56 6.94 3.76
N ALA A 108 -68.13 6.31 4.86
CA ALA A 108 -68.93 6.11 6.04
C ALA A 108 -68.07 6.24 7.31
N TRP A 109 -68.69 6.74 8.38
CA TRP A 109 -68.07 6.90 9.69
C TRP A 109 -68.62 5.84 10.64
N GLU A 110 -67.74 4.94 11.11
CA GLU A 110 -68.09 3.93 12.14
C GLU A 110 -67.08 3.91 13.31
N GLY A 111 -66.07 4.79 13.30
CA GLY A 111 -64.99 4.78 14.30
C GLY A 111 -64.31 3.42 14.42
N GLY A 112 -63.59 3.23 15.53
CA GLY A 112 -63.11 1.91 15.99
C GLY A 112 -61.83 1.39 15.32
N LEU A 113 -61.56 0.11 15.55
CA LEU A 113 -60.42 -0.60 14.97
C LEU A 113 -60.74 -1.04 13.54
N ILE A 114 -59.81 -0.75 12.61
CA ILE A 114 -59.88 -1.24 11.23
C ILE A 114 -59.96 -2.77 11.20
N ASN A 115 -59.32 -3.45 12.15
CA ASN A 115 -59.29 -4.90 12.30
C ASN A 115 -60.67 -5.55 12.51
N ASP A 116 -61.61 -4.84 13.13
CA ASP A 116 -62.89 -5.43 13.56
C ASP A 116 -63.98 -5.36 12.47
N ARG A 117 -63.63 -4.81 11.30
CA ARG A 117 -64.58 -4.58 10.21
C ARG A 117 -64.75 -5.83 9.34
N ASN A 118 -65.97 -6.01 8.85
CA ASN A 118 -66.32 -7.04 7.87
C ASN A 118 -65.77 -6.69 6.47
N TRP A 119 -64.48 -6.94 6.26
CA TRP A 119 -63.80 -6.69 4.99
C TRP A 119 -64.13 -7.78 3.96
N ILE A 120 -64.36 -7.35 2.71
CA ILE A 120 -64.61 -8.24 1.58
C ILE A 120 -63.27 -8.78 1.06
N PRO A 121 -62.98 -10.09 1.16
CA PRO A 121 -61.78 -10.67 0.58
C PRO A 121 -61.86 -10.71 -0.95
N TYR A 122 -60.72 -10.59 -1.61
CA TYR A 122 -60.57 -10.62 -3.07
C TYR A 122 -61.56 -9.70 -3.80
N PRO A 123 -61.62 -8.40 -3.46
CA PRO A 123 -62.65 -7.48 -3.94
C PRO A 123 -62.74 -7.38 -5.47
N TRP A 124 -61.64 -7.60 -6.19
CA TRP A 124 -61.61 -7.63 -7.66
C TRP A 124 -62.44 -8.77 -8.26
N SER A 125 -62.71 -9.83 -7.51
CA SER A 125 -63.54 -10.96 -7.95
C SER A 125 -64.96 -10.94 -7.35
N ASN A 126 -65.30 -9.94 -6.52
CA ASN A 126 -66.55 -9.90 -5.79
C ASN A 126 -67.67 -9.17 -6.55
N ASN A 127 -68.84 -9.82 -6.71
CA ASN A 127 -69.98 -9.27 -7.44
C ASN A 127 -70.62 -8.05 -6.76
N ALA A 128 -70.63 -7.99 -5.43
CA ALA A 128 -71.20 -6.87 -4.69
C ALA A 128 -70.31 -5.62 -4.82
N VAL A 129 -68.98 -5.80 -4.82
CA VAL A 129 -68.02 -4.72 -5.14
C VAL A 129 -68.22 -4.24 -6.57
N LYS A 130 -68.36 -5.16 -7.54
CA LYS A 130 -68.65 -4.81 -8.95
C LYS A 130 -69.92 -3.96 -9.08
N ALA A 131 -71.02 -4.37 -8.43
CA ALA A 131 -72.28 -3.62 -8.45
C ALA A 131 -72.17 -2.26 -7.73
N HIS A 132 -71.39 -2.18 -6.65
CA HIS A 132 -71.10 -0.92 -5.96
C HIS A 132 -70.35 0.06 -6.89
N LEU A 133 -69.28 -0.38 -7.56
CA LEU A 133 -68.52 0.46 -8.50
C LEU A 133 -69.38 0.97 -9.66
N GLN A 134 -70.24 0.11 -10.22
CA GLN A 134 -71.19 0.51 -11.26
C GLN A 134 -72.13 1.62 -10.81
N ARG A 135 -72.65 1.56 -9.57
CA ARG A 135 -73.48 2.64 -9.00
C ARG A 135 -72.71 3.94 -8.81
N MET A 136 -71.40 3.84 -8.52
CA MET A 136 -70.51 4.99 -8.40
C MET A 136 -70.07 5.57 -9.76
N GLY A 137 -70.45 4.94 -10.88
CA GLY A 137 -69.97 5.31 -12.21
C GLY A 137 -68.49 4.99 -12.44
N GLU A 138 -67.93 4.09 -11.62
CA GLU A 138 -66.54 3.64 -11.74
C GLU A 138 -66.42 2.41 -12.63
N GLN A 139 -65.25 2.24 -13.24
CA GLN A 139 -64.92 1.00 -13.93
C GLN A 139 -64.76 -0.16 -12.94
N THR A 140 -64.98 -1.37 -13.43
CA THR A 140 -64.76 -2.59 -12.65
C THR A 140 -63.28 -2.81 -12.42
N LEU A 141 -62.93 -3.30 -11.23
CA LEU A 141 -61.54 -3.62 -10.89
C LEU A 141 -60.95 -4.66 -11.84
N ASP A 142 -59.68 -4.48 -12.19
CA ASP A 142 -58.97 -5.47 -13.00
C ASP A 142 -58.75 -6.77 -12.21
N LYS A 143 -59.42 -7.84 -12.66
CA LYS A 143 -59.32 -9.19 -12.09
C LYS A 143 -57.95 -9.80 -12.25
N ASN A 144 -57.20 -9.37 -13.27
CA ASN A 144 -55.89 -9.90 -13.62
C ASN A 144 -54.75 -8.97 -13.17
N ASN A 145 -55.04 -7.99 -12.30
CA ASN A 145 -54.02 -7.09 -11.78
C ASN A 145 -52.95 -7.89 -11.01
N LEU A 146 -51.73 -7.84 -11.54
CA LEU A 146 -50.55 -8.61 -11.14
C LEU A 146 -50.09 -8.35 -9.69
N PHE A 147 -50.62 -7.30 -9.05
CA PHE A 147 -50.23 -6.87 -7.71
C PHE A 147 -51.21 -7.28 -6.62
N ASN A 148 -52.42 -7.71 -6.99
CA ASN A 148 -53.44 -8.16 -6.05
C ASN A 148 -53.02 -9.49 -5.40
N ASN A 149 -53.44 -9.71 -4.14
CA ASN A 149 -53.16 -10.93 -3.39
C ASN A 149 -51.66 -11.30 -3.32
N ASN A 150 -50.76 -10.32 -3.33
CA ASN A 150 -49.32 -10.56 -3.22
C ASN A 150 -48.88 -10.50 -1.74
N PRO A 151 -48.49 -11.62 -1.11
CA PRO A 151 -48.07 -11.64 0.29
C PRO A 151 -46.87 -10.73 0.58
N ALA A 152 -46.01 -10.48 -0.42
CA ALA A 152 -44.84 -9.61 -0.26
C ALA A 152 -45.22 -8.16 0.09
N TYR A 153 -46.45 -7.73 -0.21
CA TYR A 153 -46.91 -6.39 0.15
C TYR A 153 -47.56 -6.31 1.52
N ASN A 154 -47.70 -7.41 2.26
CA ASN A 154 -48.39 -7.40 3.55
C ASN A 154 -47.68 -6.50 4.58
N ALA A 155 -46.34 -6.53 4.62
CA ALA A 155 -45.54 -5.65 5.49
C ALA A 155 -45.73 -4.17 5.12
N SER A 156 -45.71 -3.85 3.83
CA SER A 156 -45.94 -2.50 3.32
C SER A 156 -47.35 -1.98 3.61
N ILE A 157 -48.38 -2.82 3.47
CA ILE A 157 -49.77 -2.49 3.83
C ILE A 157 -49.86 -2.20 5.33
N LYS A 158 -49.34 -3.09 6.18
CA LYS A 158 -49.35 -2.90 7.64
C LYS A 158 -48.61 -1.63 8.05
N ARG A 159 -47.42 -1.38 7.47
CA ARG A 159 -46.62 -0.19 7.73
C ARG A 159 -47.38 1.08 7.31
N GLY A 160 -48.01 1.08 6.13
CA GLY A 160 -48.80 2.21 5.67
C GLY A 160 -50.04 2.47 6.54
N LEU A 161 -50.73 1.42 6.97
CA LEU A 161 -51.84 1.52 7.93
C LEU A 161 -51.39 2.09 9.28
N LYS A 162 -50.24 1.66 9.81
CA LYS A 162 -49.67 2.21 11.05
C LYS A 162 -49.34 3.70 10.93
N GLU A 163 -48.68 4.10 9.85
CA GLU A 163 -48.28 5.51 9.64
C GLU A 163 -49.51 6.43 9.49
N TYR A 164 -50.54 5.94 8.78
CA TYR A 164 -51.70 6.76 8.45
C TYR A 164 -52.81 6.74 9.52
N PHE A 165 -52.97 5.64 10.26
CA PHE A 165 -54.03 5.43 11.25
C PHE A 165 -53.47 5.19 12.67
N LYS A 166 -52.54 6.05 13.09
CA LYS A 166 -51.88 5.98 14.42
C LYS A 166 -52.71 6.56 15.58
N PRO A 167 -52.61 6.00 16.79
CA PRO A 167 -53.14 6.60 18.02
C PRO A 167 -52.62 8.03 18.23
N GLY A 168 -53.51 8.98 18.55
CA GLY A 168 -53.15 10.39 18.81
C GLY A 168 -53.05 11.32 17.58
N GLY A 169 -53.30 10.81 16.37
CA GLY A 169 -53.50 11.65 15.18
C GLY A 169 -54.92 12.23 15.07
N ASN A 170 -55.16 13.05 14.03
CA ASN A 170 -56.47 13.66 13.74
C ASN A 170 -57.51 12.66 13.15
N VAL A 171 -57.36 11.36 13.40
CA VAL A 171 -58.17 10.30 12.80
C VAL A 171 -58.73 9.39 13.90
N GLN A 172 -60.06 9.23 13.95
CA GLN A 172 -60.79 8.37 14.90
C GLN A 172 -60.81 6.88 14.49
N LEU A 173 -59.91 6.48 13.59
CA LEU A 173 -59.71 5.11 13.14
C LEU A 173 -58.34 4.64 13.55
N TYR A 174 -58.28 3.45 14.15
CA TYR A 174 -57.03 2.89 14.64
C TYR A 174 -56.72 1.58 13.93
N PHE A 175 -55.44 1.39 13.61
CA PHE A 175 -54.91 0.12 13.17
C PHE A 175 -54.17 -0.56 14.31
N ARG A 176 -54.45 -1.84 14.55
CA ARG A 176 -53.65 -2.71 15.41
C ARG A 176 -52.92 -3.71 14.53
N ASP A 177 -51.63 -3.88 14.76
CA ASP A 177 -50.89 -4.94 14.06
C ASP A 177 -51.37 -6.32 14.53
N ASP A 178 -51.62 -7.21 13.58
CA ASP A 178 -52.11 -8.57 13.80
C ASP A 178 -51.68 -9.50 12.66
N ASN A 179 -52.03 -10.78 12.72
CA ASN A 179 -51.69 -11.74 11.67
C ASN A 179 -52.67 -11.76 10.50
N THR A 180 -53.53 -10.73 10.35
CA THR A 180 -54.48 -10.67 9.25
C THR A 180 -53.73 -10.58 7.92
N PRO A 181 -54.06 -11.41 6.92
CA PRO A 181 -53.44 -11.37 5.60
C PRO A 181 -54.03 -10.21 4.78
N TRP A 182 -53.71 -8.98 5.16
CA TRP A 182 -54.26 -7.75 4.57
C TRP A 182 -54.13 -7.69 3.04
N HIS A 183 -53.09 -8.29 2.46
CA HIS A 183 -52.92 -8.42 1.01
C HIS A 183 -54.09 -9.12 0.28
N GLN A 184 -54.91 -9.92 0.97
CA GLN A 184 -56.11 -10.56 0.39
C GLN A 184 -57.30 -9.61 0.25
N TYR A 185 -57.33 -8.54 1.05
CA TYR A 185 -58.44 -7.59 1.12
C TYR A 185 -58.19 -6.31 0.31
N VAL A 186 -56.92 -5.99 0.05
CA VAL A 186 -56.51 -4.78 -0.67
C VAL A 186 -56.49 -5.03 -2.18
N HIS A 187 -57.31 -4.31 -2.92
CA HIS A 187 -57.08 -4.12 -4.35
C HIS A 187 -56.00 -3.07 -4.54
N VAL A 188 -54.89 -3.44 -5.16
CA VAL A 188 -53.71 -2.60 -5.37
C VAL A 188 -53.92 -1.73 -6.61
N LEU A 189 -54.15 -0.43 -6.41
CA LEU A 189 -54.26 0.55 -7.50
C LEU A 189 -52.87 0.88 -8.07
N GLN A 190 -51.87 0.96 -7.19
CA GLN A 190 -50.46 1.14 -7.53
C GLN A 190 -49.62 0.37 -6.52
N PRO A 191 -48.70 -0.50 -6.96
CA PRO A 191 -47.82 -1.20 -6.04
C PRO A 191 -46.85 -0.22 -5.36
N PRO A 192 -46.45 -0.47 -4.10
CA PRO A 192 -45.31 0.21 -3.49
C PRO A 192 -44.03 -0.19 -4.22
N THR A 193 -43.08 0.74 -4.31
CA THR A 193 -41.71 0.47 -4.77
C THR A 193 -40.72 0.77 -3.65
N LYS A 194 -39.41 0.59 -3.88
CA LYS A 194 -38.38 0.90 -2.88
C LYS A 194 -38.54 2.31 -2.31
N TYR A 195 -38.78 3.31 -3.16
CA TYR A 195 -38.84 4.72 -2.76
C TYR A 195 -40.22 5.38 -2.86
N THR A 196 -41.24 4.71 -3.41
CA THR A 196 -42.56 5.33 -3.63
C THR A 196 -43.67 4.58 -2.92
N TRP A 197 -44.62 5.35 -2.38
CA TRP A 197 -45.80 4.80 -1.74
C TRP A 197 -46.68 4.07 -2.76
N GLY A 198 -47.17 2.90 -2.37
CA GLY A 198 -48.28 2.24 -3.04
C GLY A 198 -49.62 2.77 -2.56
N MET A 199 -50.67 2.42 -3.30
CA MET A 199 -52.04 2.79 -2.96
C MET A 199 -52.97 1.64 -3.29
N GLY A 200 -53.93 1.39 -2.39
CA GLY A 200 -54.98 0.42 -2.59
C GLY A 200 -56.31 0.85 -2.00
N ARG A 201 -57.31 -0.02 -2.19
CA ARG A 201 -58.64 0.12 -1.61
C ARG A 201 -59.07 -1.18 -0.96
N MET A 202 -59.81 -1.07 0.14
CA MET A 202 -60.49 -2.17 0.81
C MET A 202 -61.99 -1.87 0.88
N TRP A 203 -62.83 -2.88 0.72
CA TRP A 203 -64.29 -2.69 0.77
C TRP A 203 -64.85 -3.38 1.99
N HIS A 204 -65.67 -2.64 2.74
CA HIS A 204 -66.40 -3.14 3.89
C HIS A 204 -67.86 -3.33 3.53
N GLN A 205 -68.47 -4.40 4.04
CA GLN A 205 -69.91 -4.63 3.94
C GLN A 205 -70.57 -4.49 5.32
N LYS A 206 -71.49 -3.51 5.43
CA LYS A 206 -72.29 -3.30 6.63
C LYS A 206 -73.36 -4.38 6.80
N SER A 207 -73.96 -4.45 7.99
CA SER A 207 -75.06 -5.37 8.30
C SER A 207 -76.30 -5.16 7.44
N ASP A 208 -76.54 -3.94 6.93
CA ASP A 208 -77.65 -3.61 6.02
C ASP A 208 -77.35 -3.95 4.54
N GLY A 209 -76.18 -4.54 4.26
CA GLY A 209 -75.75 -4.90 2.91
C GLY A 209 -75.13 -3.76 2.11
N SER A 210 -75.08 -2.53 2.65
CA SER A 210 -74.38 -1.42 2.01
C SER A 210 -72.87 -1.63 2.01
N ILE A 211 -72.21 -1.12 0.96
CA ILE A 211 -70.77 -1.23 0.75
C ILE A 211 -70.17 0.16 0.67
N TRP A 212 -69.03 0.35 1.33
CA TRP A 212 -68.17 1.52 1.20
C TRP A 212 -66.70 1.07 1.18
N TYR A 213 -65.80 1.94 0.74
CA TYR A 213 -64.37 1.61 0.67
C TYR A 213 -63.51 2.49 1.57
N LEU A 214 -62.37 1.94 2.00
CA LEU A 214 -61.30 2.63 2.68
C LEU A 214 -60.08 2.73 1.75
N THR A 215 -59.47 3.90 1.70
CA THR A 215 -58.17 4.13 1.05
C THR A 215 -57.05 3.58 1.90
N ILE A 216 -56.18 2.78 1.30
CA ILE A 216 -55.09 2.08 1.99
C ILE A 216 -53.75 2.52 1.41
N PRO A 217 -53.00 3.41 2.10
CA PRO A 217 -51.63 3.69 1.73
C PRO A 217 -50.74 2.47 2.02
N MET A 218 -49.80 2.17 1.13
CA MET A 218 -48.83 1.10 1.27
C MET A 218 -47.44 1.73 1.33
N ALA A 219 -46.70 1.51 2.41
CA ALA A 219 -45.42 2.17 2.62
C ALA A 219 -44.38 1.75 1.55
N PRO A 220 -43.43 2.63 1.17
CA PRO A 220 -42.27 2.24 0.39
C PRO A 220 -41.58 1.01 0.97
N LEU A 221 -41.05 0.13 0.12
CA LEU A 221 -40.49 -1.16 0.55
C LEU A 221 -39.28 -0.97 1.47
N ILE A 222 -38.50 0.10 1.29
CA ILE A 222 -37.36 0.44 2.15
C ILE A 222 -37.79 0.73 3.62
N MET A 223 -39.06 1.06 3.86
CA MET A 223 -39.61 1.25 5.21
C MET A 223 -40.07 -0.06 5.87
N THR A 224 -39.95 -1.19 5.16
CA THR A 224 -40.35 -2.52 5.61
C THR A 224 -39.19 -3.49 5.73
N GLU A 225 -38.02 -3.09 5.24
CA GLU A 225 -36.76 -3.80 5.41
C GLU A 225 -36.28 -3.68 6.86
N GLU A 226 -35.58 -4.71 7.33
CA GLU A 226 -34.85 -4.63 8.60
C GLU A 226 -33.82 -3.52 8.47
N PRO A 227 -33.73 -2.61 9.47
CA PRO A 227 -32.82 -1.49 9.37
C PRO A 227 -31.36 -1.93 9.40
N ASN A 228 -30.49 -1.09 8.84
CA ASN A 228 -29.05 -1.29 8.89
C ASN A 228 -28.38 0.08 9.12
N LEU A 229 -27.64 0.19 10.20
CA LEU A 229 -26.75 1.25 10.57
C LEU A 229 -25.33 0.74 10.32
N VAL A 230 -24.45 1.62 9.86
CA VAL A 230 -23.14 1.19 9.38
C VAL A 230 -22.08 2.17 9.83
N ALA A 231 -20.97 1.65 10.35
CA ALA A 231 -19.72 2.38 10.46
C ALA A 231 -19.03 2.36 9.09
N VAL A 232 -19.18 3.43 8.32
CA VAL A 232 -18.74 3.51 6.92
C VAL A 232 -17.22 3.66 6.80
N ASN A 233 -16.64 4.55 7.62
CA ASN A 233 -15.22 4.84 7.55
C ASN A 233 -14.67 5.44 8.85
N ILE A 234 -13.42 5.11 9.18
CA ILE A 234 -12.62 5.81 10.18
C ILE A 234 -11.27 6.22 9.57
N ASN A 235 -11.06 7.53 9.46
CA ASN A 235 -9.84 8.14 8.93
C ASN A 235 -8.96 8.64 10.08
N THR A 236 -7.66 8.33 10.00
CA THR A 236 -6.65 8.67 11.02
C THR A 236 -6.25 10.16 11.04
N GLY A 237 -6.68 10.95 10.06
CA GLY A 237 -6.24 12.34 9.83
C GLY A 237 -5.00 12.45 8.93
N LEU A 238 -4.42 11.34 8.48
CA LEU A 238 -3.25 11.31 7.61
C LEU A 238 -3.66 11.33 6.13
N GLN A 239 -2.87 12.01 5.30
CA GLN A 239 -3.00 11.87 3.85
C GLN A 239 -2.46 10.51 3.39
N GLN A 240 -2.92 10.03 2.24
CA GLN A 240 -2.51 8.74 1.68
C GLN A 240 -0.98 8.65 1.57
N GLY A 241 -0.41 7.56 2.12
CA GLY A 241 1.03 7.30 2.11
C GLY A 241 1.83 8.04 3.20
N GLN A 242 1.21 8.94 3.97
CA GLN A 242 1.87 9.55 5.12
C GLN A 242 1.93 8.58 6.31
N LYS A 243 2.96 8.75 7.12
CA LYS A 243 3.20 8.03 8.36
C LYS A 243 3.28 9.05 9.50
N ALA A 244 2.71 8.72 10.66
CA ALA A 244 2.75 9.57 11.84
C ALA A 244 3.98 9.30 12.72
N LYS A 245 4.37 10.29 13.52
CA LYS A 245 5.37 10.13 14.59
C LYS A 245 4.66 9.93 15.94
N PRO A 246 5.17 9.08 16.85
CA PRO A 246 4.70 9.08 18.23
C PRO A 246 4.73 10.49 18.85
N GLY A 247 3.68 10.85 19.60
CA GLY A 247 3.46 12.18 20.17
C GLY A 247 2.83 13.20 19.22
N GLN A 248 2.67 12.89 17.93
CA GLN A 248 1.97 13.76 16.99
C GLN A 248 0.48 13.84 17.34
N LYS A 249 -0.06 15.06 17.39
CA LYS A 249 -1.51 15.29 17.52
C LYS A 249 -2.16 15.29 16.15
N LEU A 250 -3.24 14.53 16.00
CA LEU A 250 -4.00 14.39 14.76
C LEU A 250 -5.49 14.55 15.03
N THR A 251 -6.20 15.06 14.03
CA THR A 251 -7.66 15.10 13.99
C THR A 251 -8.15 14.06 12.98
N GLY A 252 -8.82 13.03 13.47
CA GLY A 252 -9.45 11.99 12.65
C GLY A 252 -10.89 12.32 12.28
N LYS A 253 -11.48 11.51 11.40
CA LYS A 253 -12.88 11.59 10.99
C LYS A 253 -13.53 10.22 11.03
N PHE A 254 -14.70 10.12 11.64
CA PHE A 254 -15.52 8.92 11.69
C PHE A 254 -16.85 9.17 10.96
N THR A 255 -17.23 8.27 10.06
CA THR A 255 -18.43 8.39 9.23
C THR A 255 -19.35 7.21 9.49
N VAL A 256 -20.62 7.50 9.73
CA VAL A 256 -21.69 6.50 9.93
C VAL A 256 -22.83 6.76 8.95
N GLU A 257 -23.62 5.74 8.68
CA GLU A 257 -24.76 5.81 7.77
C GLU A 257 -25.95 5.03 8.34
N ASN A 258 -27.15 5.50 8.05
CA ASN A 258 -28.38 4.74 8.19
C ASN A 258 -28.88 4.37 6.81
N GLU A 259 -28.67 3.12 6.40
CA GLU A 259 -29.05 2.62 5.07
C GLU A 259 -30.56 2.34 4.96
N SER A 260 -31.30 2.44 6.07
CA SER A 260 -32.73 2.13 6.12
C SER A 260 -33.64 3.31 5.76
N GLY A 261 -34.90 2.99 5.48
CA GLY A 261 -35.98 3.97 5.33
C GLY A 261 -36.54 4.52 6.64
N GLN A 262 -35.92 4.22 7.79
CA GLN A 262 -36.44 4.53 9.13
C GLN A 262 -35.63 5.66 9.78
N ASN A 263 -36.27 6.43 10.67
CA ASN A 263 -35.56 7.45 11.45
C ASN A 263 -35.26 6.89 12.85
N PHE A 264 -34.03 7.11 13.31
CA PHE A 264 -33.57 6.70 14.62
C PHE A 264 -33.13 7.91 15.44
N SER A 265 -33.33 7.81 16.76
CA SER A 265 -32.97 8.86 17.70
C SER A 265 -32.18 8.28 18.86
N ARG A 266 -31.19 9.04 19.34
CA ARG A 266 -30.32 8.66 20.45
C ARG A 266 -29.63 7.30 20.25
N ILE A 267 -29.05 7.08 19.07
CA ILE A 267 -28.23 5.91 18.78
C ILE A 267 -26.82 6.09 19.36
N PRO A 268 -26.27 5.12 20.11
CA PRO A 268 -24.90 5.17 20.62
C PRO A 268 -23.86 5.32 19.51
N VAL A 269 -22.91 6.23 19.68
CA VAL A 269 -21.81 6.46 18.72
C VAL A 269 -20.51 6.83 19.44
N GLY A 270 -19.39 6.24 19.04
CA GLY A 270 -18.11 6.43 19.73
C GLY A 270 -16.88 6.17 18.87
N VAL A 271 -15.77 6.76 19.31
CA VAL A 271 -14.41 6.41 18.83
C VAL A 271 -13.52 6.17 20.05
N TRP A 272 -12.63 5.19 19.95
CA TRP A 272 -11.65 4.84 20.97
C TRP A 272 -10.25 4.83 20.37
N HIS A 273 -9.30 5.42 21.09
CA HIS A 273 -7.87 5.28 20.82
C HIS A 273 -7.27 4.38 21.90
N GLN A 274 -6.67 3.24 21.51
CA GLN A 274 -6.15 2.24 22.47
C GLN A 274 -7.18 1.83 23.53
N ASN A 275 -8.42 1.54 23.12
CA ASN A 275 -9.56 1.24 24.01
C ASN A 275 -9.96 2.37 24.97
N THR A 276 -9.39 3.57 24.85
CA THR A 276 -9.79 4.75 25.62
C THR A 276 -10.71 5.63 24.78
N PRO A 277 -11.92 5.97 25.25
CA PRO A 277 -12.86 6.79 24.48
C PRO A 277 -12.29 8.18 24.22
N VAL A 278 -12.43 8.67 22.99
CA VAL A 278 -12.09 10.05 22.61
C VAL A 278 -13.34 10.90 22.46
N LYS A 279 -13.19 12.21 22.63
CA LYS A 279 -14.31 13.15 22.44
C LYS A 279 -14.64 13.27 20.96
N LEU A 280 -15.92 13.15 20.63
CA LEU A 280 -16.46 13.38 19.30
C LEU A 280 -16.97 14.81 19.17
N PHE A 281 -16.83 15.36 17.97
CA PHE A 281 -17.31 16.67 17.58
C PHE A 281 -18.08 16.59 16.26
N ASP A 282 -19.15 17.38 16.13
CA ASP A 282 -19.87 17.55 14.87
C ASP A 282 -19.06 18.42 13.88
N PRO A 283 -19.48 18.55 12.60
CA PRO A 283 -18.77 19.35 11.60
C PRO A 283 -18.65 20.85 11.91
N ILE A 284 -19.40 21.37 12.90
CA ILE A 284 -19.33 22.76 13.35
C ILE A 284 -18.59 22.90 14.70
N GLY A 285 -17.95 21.84 15.18
CA GLY A 285 -17.08 21.82 16.35
C GLY A 285 -17.79 21.68 17.70
N ARG A 286 -19.07 21.31 17.72
CA ARG A 286 -19.80 21.05 18.97
C ARG A 286 -19.55 19.63 19.43
N GLN A 287 -19.29 19.46 20.72
CA GLN A 287 -19.07 18.14 21.30
C GLN A 287 -20.36 17.30 21.23
N VAL A 288 -20.19 16.03 20.83
CA VAL A 288 -21.23 15.01 20.83
C VAL A 288 -21.13 14.19 22.11
N ASP A 289 -22.26 13.90 22.74
CA ASP A 289 -22.36 13.25 24.07
C ASP A 289 -22.43 11.72 24.00
N GLY A 290 -21.90 11.13 22.92
CA GLY A 290 -21.90 9.68 22.69
C GLY A 290 -23.19 9.15 22.07
N TYR A 291 -24.12 10.04 21.66
CA TYR A 291 -25.35 9.66 20.97
C TYR A 291 -25.56 10.52 19.71
N THR A 292 -26.27 9.97 18.73
CA THR A 292 -26.69 10.69 17.52
C THR A 292 -28.09 10.30 17.07
N ASP A 293 -28.77 11.24 16.43
CA ASP A 293 -29.96 10.96 15.64
C ASP A 293 -29.55 10.68 14.19
N LEU A 294 -30.22 9.74 13.52
CA LEU A 294 -30.00 9.41 12.11
C LEU A 294 -31.34 9.33 11.38
N LYS A 295 -31.55 10.20 10.40
CA LYS A 295 -32.70 10.13 9.50
C LYS A 295 -32.53 8.99 8.51
N ALA A 296 -33.63 8.59 7.89
CA ALA A 296 -33.63 7.63 6.79
C ALA A 296 -32.63 8.02 5.69
N GLY A 297 -31.70 7.14 5.35
CA GLY A 297 -30.66 7.38 4.35
C GLY A 297 -29.61 8.42 4.73
N GLU A 298 -29.52 8.85 6.00
CA GLU A 298 -28.58 9.89 6.43
C GLU A 298 -27.16 9.32 6.58
N VAL A 299 -26.19 10.00 5.95
CA VAL A 299 -24.76 9.86 6.24
C VAL A 299 -24.35 11.00 7.16
N LYS A 300 -23.67 10.68 8.27
CA LYS A 300 -23.21 11.65 9.25
C LYS A 300 -21.73 11.48 9.55
N GLU A 301 -21.05 12.61 9.76
CA GLU A 301 -19.61 12.66 10.04
C GLU A 301 -19.34 13.24 11.43
N PHE A 302 -18.35 12.66 12.11
CA PHE A 302 -17.83 13.08 13.39
C PHE A 302 -16.32 13.28 13.30
N TYR A 303 -15.80 14.22 14.08
CA TYR A 303 -14.37 14.53 14.18
C TYR A 303 -13.89 14.24 15.59
N PHE A 304 -12.62 13.85 15.71
CA PHE A 304 -12.02 13.55 17.01
C PHE A 304 -10.52 13.86 16.99
N ASP A 305 -10.00 14.29 18.13
CA ASP A 305 -8.57 14.54 18.32
C ASP A 305 -7.94 13.41 19.13
N TYR A 306 -6.73 12.99 18.74
CA TYR A 306 -5.95 12.00 19.46
C TYR A 306 -4.44 12.29 19.35
N THR A 307 -3.66 11.69 20.26
CA THR A 307 -2.20 11.77 20.24
C THR A 307 -1.65 10.39 19.86
N VAL A 308 -0.83 10.33 18.82
CA VAL A 308 -0.29 9.09 18.28
C VAL A 308 0.66 8.44 19.28
N GLU A 309 0.50 7.13 19.48
CA GLU A 309 1.35 6.27 20.32
C GLU A 309 2.10 5.21 19.48
N GLU A 310 3.06 4.50 20.08
CA GLU A 310 3.91 3.49 19.40
C GLU A 310 3.15 2.33 18.74
N ASN A 311 1.89 2.07 19.16
CA ASN A 311 1.03 1.05 18.57
C ASN A 311 -0.38 1.58 18.23
N SER A 312 -0.50 2.89 18.00
CA SER A 312 -1.78 3.61 17.85
C SER A 312 -2.80 2.87 16.95
N THR A 313 -3.92 2.45 17.57
CA THR A 313 -5.11 1.92 16.90
C THR A 313 -6.32 2.78 17.24
N LEU A 314 -7.24 2.88 16.29
CA LEU A 314 -8.51 3.57 16.43
C LEU A 314 -9.64 2.59 16.15
N LYS A 315 -10.62 2.53 17.06
CA LYS A 315 -11.87 1.80 16.89
C LYS A 315 -13.00 2.83 16.80
N GLY A 316 -13.83 2.77 15.76
CA GLY A 316 -15.07 3.55 15.64
C GLY A 316 -16.27 2.63 15.70
N ALA A 317 -17.34 3.05 16.35
CA ALA A 317 -18.56 2.25 16.43
C ALA A 317 -19.85 3.08 16.42
N ILE A 318 -20.90 2.53 15.83
CA ILE A 318 -22.30 2.97 15.89
C ILE A 318 -23.14 1.81 16.44
N ASP A 319 -24.16 2.11 17.22
CA ASP A 319 -25.07 1.11 17.83
C ASP A 319 -24.36 -0.06 18.55
N HIS A 320 -23.18 0.22 19.11
CA HIS A 320 -22.35 -0.78 19.77
C HIS A 320 -21.70 -0.16 21.00
N GLU A 321 -22.14 -0.64 22.16
CA GLU A 321 -21.65 -0.33 23.51
C GLU A 321 -21.64 1.15 23.97
N PRO A 322 -21.74 1.41 25.29
CA PRO A 322 -22.13 0.43 26.31
C PRO A 322 -23.62 0.14 26.19
N GLU A 323 -23.98 -1.12 26.42
CA GLU A 323 -25.36 -1.64 26.48
C GLU A 323 -26.33 -0.58 27.04
N THR A 324 -27.02 0.15 26.16
CA THR A 324 -28.03 1.13 26.54
C THR A 324 -29.33 0.78 25.84
N GLU A 325 -30.43 1.24 26.43
CA GLU A 325 -31.82 0.84 26.18
C GLU A 325 -32.34 1.05 24.72
N ASN A 326 -31.49 1.47 23.78
CA ASN A 326 -31.84 1.88 22.41
C ASN A 326 -31.01 1.18 21.32
N THR A 327 -30.68 -0.11 21.49
CA THR A 327 -30.14 -0.91 20.37
C THR A 327 -31.19 -1.11 19.30
N VAL A 328 -30.85 -0.86 18.04
CA VAL A 328 -31.70 -1.18 16.89
C VAL A 328 -31.53 -2.65 16.58
N SER A 329 -32.62 -3.34 16.23
CA SER A 329 -32.51 -4.70 15.69
C SER A 329 -32.18 -4.58 14.21
N GLU A 330 -30.99 -5.00 13.81
CA GLU A 330 -30.43 -4.71 12.49
C GLU A 330 -30.32 -5.95 11.61
N SER A 331 -30.23 -5.72 10.29
CA SER A 331 -30.00 -6.80 9.31
C SER A 331 -28.57 -7.36 9.36
N ASN A 332 -27.62 -6.52 9.80
CA ASN A 332 -26.23 -6.85 10.04
C ASN A 332 -25.70 -5.97 11.17
N GLU A 333 -25.07 -6.58 12.17
CA GLU A 333 -24.47 -5.84 13.30
C GLU A 333 -22.93 -5.83 13.22
N ASN A 334 -22.33 -6.57 12.27
CA ASN A 334 -20.86 -6.69 12.19
C ASN A 334 -20.19 -5.49 11.51
N ASP A 335 -20.96 -4.72 10.74
CA ASP A 335 -20.58 -3.49 10.05
C ASP A 335 -20.78 -2.23 10.92
N ASN A 336 -21.23 -2.40 12.17
CA ASN A 336 -21.30 -1.34 13.17
C ASN A 336 -19.96 -0.92 13.75
N VAL A 337 -18.90 -1.70 13.50
CA VAL A 337 -17.58 -1.49 14.11
C VAL A 337 -16.50 -1.46 13.04
N LEU A 338 -15.64 -0.45 13.11
CA LEU A 338 -14.41 -0.36 12.33
C LEU A 338 -13.19 -0.25 13.23
N GLU A 339 -12.09 -0.85 12.78
CA GLU A 339 -10.78 -0.69 13.43
C GLU A 339 -9.73 -0.33 12.38
N VAL A 340 -8.89 0.65 12.68
CA VAL A 340 -7.76 1.05 11.84
C VAL A 340 -6.50 1.21 12.67
N LYS A 341 -5.39 0.68 12.15
CA LYS A 341 -4.06 0.91 12.70
C LYS A 341 -3.45 2.16 12.10
N VAL A 342 -2.93 3.06 12.93
CA VAL A 342 -2.26 4.27 12.47
C VAL A 342 -0.87 3.91 11.94
N PRO A 343 -0.53 4.27 10.69
CA PRO A 343 0.79 3.99 10.13
C PRO A 343 1.85 4.90 10.77
N LEU A 344 2.95 4.32 11.25
CA LEU A 344 4.00 5.03 11.97
C LEU A 344 5.31 5.13 11.18
N VAL A 345 6.05 6.22 11.37
CA VAL A 345 7.46 6.33 10.97
C VAL A 345 8.25 5.42 11.91
N GLN A 346 8.97 4.45 11.36
CA GLN A 346 9.87 3.59 12.13
C GLN A 346 11.27 4.19 12.08
N ASP A 347 11.94 4.26 13.23
CA ASP A 347 13.33 4.65 13.29
C ASP A 347 14.19 3.48 12.78
N ASN A 348 15.02 3.70 11.77
CA ASN A 348 15.94 2.70 11.23
C ASN A 348 17.34 3.31 11.02
N LEU A 349 18.35 2.62 11.54
CA LEU A 349 19.77 2.87 11.31
C LEU A 349 20.35 1.69 10.55
N TRP A 350 21.02 1.95 9.43
CA TRP A 350 21.69 0.87 8.71
C TRP A 350 23.03 1.32 8.14
N VAL A 351 23.87 0.34 7.80
CA VAL A 351 25.23 0.59 7.30
C VAL A 351 25.53 -0.26 6.07
N GLU A 352 26.24 0.33 5.11
CA GLU A 352 26.76 -0.36 3.93
C GLU A 352 28.25 -0.09 3.73
N ILE A 353 28.99 -1.09 3.25
CA ILE A 353 30.38 -0.91 2.82
C ILE A 353 30.37 -0.45 1.36
N ILE A 354 30.90 0.75 1.11
CA ILE A 354 30.85 1.41 -0.19
C ILE A 354 32.14 1.27 -1.01
N ASP A 355 33.29 1.07 -0.34
CA ASP A 355 34.59 0.90 -0.99
C ASP A 355 35.59 0.18 -0.07
N TYR A 356 36.45 -0.69 -0.61
CA TYR A 356 37.51 -1.35 0.17
C TYR A 356 38.65 -1.93 -0.67
N THR A 357 39.81 -2.05 -0.02
CA THR A 357 40.99 -2.77 -0.55
C THR A 357 40.70 -4.27 -0.61
N LYS A 358 40.67 -4.90 -1.79
CA LYS A 358 40.38 -6.35 -1.91
C LYS A 358 41.56 -7.24 -1.52
N GLU A 359 42.77 -6.80 -1.84
CA GLU A 359 44.01 -7.53 -1.58
C GLU A 359 45.08 -6.57 -1.07
N ALA A 360 45.82 -7.00 -0.04
CA ALA A 360 46.92 -6.21 0.52
C ALA A 360 48.11 -7.12 0.88
N GLN A 361 49.33 -6.62 0.74
CA GLN A 361 50.52 -7.33 1.20
C GLN A 361 50.49 -7.47 2.71
N VAL A 362 50.89 -8.64 3.24
CA VAL A 362 51.06 -8.85 4.69
C VAL A 362 52.00 -7.78 5.26
N GLY A 363 51.57 -7.09 6.32
CA GLY A 363 52.27 -5.94 6.91
C GLY A 363 52.11 -4.61 6.16
N GLY A 364 51.47 -4.62 4.98
CA GLY A 364 51.05 -3.43 4.24
C GLY A 364 49.75 -2.83 4.81
N THR A 365 49.20 -1.83 4.12
CA THR A 365 47.97 -1.13 4.56
C THR A 365 46.76 -1.52 3.75
N ALA A 366 45.62 -1.71 4.41
CA ALA A 366 44.31 -1.86 3.80
C ALA A 366 43.34 -0.80 4.35
N THR A 367 42.39 -0.35 3.53
CA THR A 367 41.35 0.62 3.92
C THR A 367 39.96 0.12 3.51
N VAL A 368 38.98 0.35 4.38
CA VAL A 368 37.54 0.07 4.17
C VAL A 368 36.74 1.34 4.47
N ARG A 369 35.73 1.64 3.65
CA ARG A 369 34.80 2.77 3.83
C ARG A 369 33.37 2.27 3.89
N ALA A 370 32.59 2.89 4.75
CA ALA A 370 31.18 2.60 4.93
C ALA A 370 30.35 3.89 4.97
N ARG A 371 29.07 3.74 4.62
CA ARG A 371 28.04 4.77 4.71
C ARG A 371 27.00 4.34 5.73
N ILE A 372 26.72 5.22 6.68
CA ILE A 372 25.78 5.05 7.78
C ILE A 372 24.55 5.89 7.46
N HIS A 373 23.37 5.30 7.60
CA HIS A 373 22.08 5.91 7.27
C HIS A 373 21.21 6.03 8.52
N ASN A 374 20.49 7.13 8.62
CA ASN A 374 19.47 7.43 9.61
C ASN A 374 18.21 7.87 8.90
N GLU A 375 17.20 7.00 8.88
CA GLU A 375 15.93 7.25 8.18
C GLU A 375 15.02 8.24 8.91
N ARG A 376 15.33 8.59 10.17
CA ARG A 376 14.59 9.58 10.94
C ARG A 376 14.74 11.00 10.39
N GLY A 377 15.84 11.30 9.70
CA GLY A 377 16.14 12.64 9.15
C GLY A 377 16.39 13.73 10.21
N GLU A 378 16.62 13.33 11.47
CA GLU A 378 16.93 14.20 12.60
C GLU A 378 18.26 13.75 13.24
N LEU A 379 18.91 14.64 13.99
CA LEU A 379 20.14 14.28 14.72
C LEU A 379 19.90 13.13 15.69
N LEU A 380 20.61 12.02 15.48
CA LEU A 380 20.66 10.89 16.37
C LEU A 380 22.12 10.60 16.74
N THR A 381 22.37 10.36 18.02
CA THR A 381 23.69 9.95 18.51
C THR A 381 23.66 8.48 18.88
N SER A 382 24.49 7.66 18.23
CA SER A 382 24.59 6.21 18.49
C SER A 382 26.04 5.74 18.49
N ARG A 383 26.31 4.49 18.85
CA ARG A 383 27.67 3.94 18.89
C ARG A 383 28.06 3.33 17.55
N LEU A 384 29.20 3.70 16.98
CA LEU A 384 29.76 3.14 15.74
C LEU A 384 31.05 2.36 16.03
N VAL A 385 31.09 1.09 15.65
CA VAL A 385 32.22 0.19 15.91
C VAL A 385 32.76 -0.39 14.62
N TRP A 386 34.09 -0.41 14.48
CA TRP A 386 34.80 -1.15 13.45
C TRP A 386 35.62 -2.28 14.06
N LYS A 387 35.50 -3.47 13.48
CA LYS A 387 36.22 -4.69 13.91
C LYS A 387 37.04 -5.26 12.75
N VAL A 388 38.22 -5.80 13.04
CA VAL A 388 39.02 -6.61 12.11
C VAL A 388 39.27 -7.97 12.76
N ASN A 389 38.82 -9.04 12.12
CA ASN A 389 38.86 -10.40 12.66
C ASN A 389 38.24 -10.49 14.08
N GLY A 390 37.15 -9.75 14.31
CA GLY A 390 36.45 -9.66 15.60
C GLY A 390 37.06 -8.70 16.62
N VAL A 391 38.27 -8.20 16.40
CA VAL A 391 38.94 -7.25 17.31
C VAL A 391 38.51 -5.81 16.98
N ILE A 392 38.06 -5.05 17.99
CA ILE A 392 37.67 -3.65 17.82
C ILE A 392 38.91 -2.81 17.49
N MET A 393 38.90 -2.19 16.30
CA MET A 393 39.98 -1.31 15.82
C MET A 393 39.63 0.17 15.98
N LYS A 394 38.33 0.51 16.00
CA LYS A 394 37.80 1.87 16.17
C LYS A 394 36.44 1.80 16.85
N ASP A 395 36.26 2.56 17.92
CA ASP A 395 35.01 2.62 18.68
C ASP A 395 34.65 4.10 18.91
N ILE A 396 33.48 4.50 18.41
CA ILE A 396 32.98 5.87 18.54
C ILE A 396 31.66 5.78 19.34
N PRO A 397 31.68 6.02 20.66
CA PRO A 397 30.50 5.82 21.52
C PRO A 397 29.36 6.81 21.26
N ASN A 398 29.67 8.00 20.76
CA ASN A 398 28.72 9.07 20.48
C ASN A 398 28.89 9.57 19.04
N TYR A 399 28.53 8.73 18.08
CA TYR A 399 28.56 9.06 16.67
C TYR A 399 27.25 9.75 16.26
N ASP A 400 27.34 11.02 15.87
CA ASP A 400 26.24 11.88 15.48
C ASP A 400 25.85 11.67 14.01
N ILE A 401 24.57 11.42 13.73
CA ILE A 401 24.03 11.12 12.39
C ILE A 401 22.68 11.83 12.20
N ILE A 402 22.58 12.76 11.24
CA ILE A 402 21.31 13.47 10.92
C ILE A 402 20.59 12.84 9.71
N GLY A 403 21.31 12.10 8.88
CA GLY A 403 20.79 11.45 7.68
C GLY A 403 21.81 10.42 7.21
N THR A 404 22.63 10.78 6.24
CA THR A 404 23.65 9.87 5.70
C THR A 404 25.06 10.42 5.91
N LEU A 405 25.96 9.63 6.50
CA LEU A 405 27.36 10.02 6.74
C LEU A 405 28.32 8.89 6.35
N GLU A 406 29.52 9.25 5.92
CA GLU A 406 30.57 8.28 5.57
C GLU A 406 31.63 8.20 6.67
N ASN A 407 32.16 7.01 6.89
CA ASN A 407 33.28 6.76 7.81
C ASN A 407 34.23 5.69 7.24
N SER A 408 35.47 5.68 7.71
CA SER A 408 36.48 4.73 7.22
C SER A 408 37.36 4.17 8.33
N LEU A 409 37.92 2.98 8.05
CA LEU A 409 38.96 2.33 8.83
C LEU A 409 40.16 2.00 7.92
N THR A 410 41.36 2.37 8.36
CA THR A 410 42.64 1.93 7.77
C THR A 410 43.39 1.08 8.79
N PHE A 411 43.91 -0.08 8.37
CA PHE A 411 44.59 -1.04 9.23
C PHE A 411 45.79 -1.70 8.54
N THR A 412 46.67 -2.33 9.34
CA THR A 412 47.82 -3.10 8.85
C THR A 412 47.37 -4.53 8.54
N MET A 413 47.69 -5.02 7.35
CA MET A 413 47.21 -6.31 6.85
C MET A 413 47.84 -7.48 7.64
N PRO A 414 47.03 -8.36 8.28
CA PRO A 414 47.53 -9.57 8.95
C PRO A 414 48.08 -10.61 7.97
N LYS A 415 48.65 -11.70 8.50
CA LYS A 415 49.15 -12.83 7.70
C LYS A 415 48.02 -13.55 6.94
N ASP A 416 46.87 -13.69 7.58
CA ASP A 416 45.68 -14.33 7.04
C ASP A 416 44.70 -13.29 6.49
N ALA A 417 43.57 -13.76 5.92
CA ALA A 417 42.49 -12.88 5.51
C ALA A 417 41.97 -12.03 6.67
N ALA A 418 41.64 -10.77 6.37
CA ALA A 418 41.07 -9.82 7.30
C ALA A 418 39.58 -9.64 6.99
N VAL A 419 38.73 -10.14 7.89
CA VAL A 419 37.29 -9.90 7.90
C VAL A 419 37.04 -8.58 8.63
N VAL A 420 36.59 -7.58 7.88
CA VAL A 420 36.33 -6.23 8.41
C VAL A 420 34.83 -6.05 8.58
N THR A 421 34.40 -5.70 9.78
CA THR A 421 32.99 -5.46 10.12
C THR A 421 32.83 -4.03 10.59
N VAL A 422 31.80 -3.35 10.10
CA VAL A 422 31.29 -2.08 10.64
C VAL A 422 29.90 -2.31 11.21
N GLU A 423 29.62 -1.72 12.36
CA GLU A 423 28.37 -1.91 13.10
C GLU A 423 27.93 -0.59 13.75
N ILE A 424 26.70 -0.15 13.47
CA ILE A 424 26.07 1.02 14.08
C ILE A 424 25.03 0.57 15.12
N ASN A 425 24.88 1.26 16.24
CA ASN A 425 23.95 0.87 17.32
C ASN A 425 24.12 -0.60 17.77
N PRO A 426 25.34 -1.11 18.03
CA PRO A 426 25.54 -2.49 18.46
C PRO A 426 24.83 -2.82 19.79
N ASP A 427 24.58 -1.79 20.61
CA ASP A 427 23.92 -1.90 21.91
C ASP A 427 22.38 -1.95 21.79
N ARG A 428 21.82 -1.78 20.57
CA ARG A 428 20.39 -1.85 20.25
C ARG A 428 19.52 -0.94 21.12
N ASN A 429 20.03 0.25 21.42
CA ASN A 429 19.41 1.17 22.37
C ASN A 429 19.16 2.57 21.76
N LYS A 430 19.77 2.89 20.62
CA LYS A 430 19.67 4.21 19.98
C LYS A 430 19.65 4.08 18.45
N PRO A 431 18.46 3.86 17.83
CA PRO A 431 17.15 3.69 18.46
C PRO A 431 16.98 2.32 19.14
N ALA A 432 16.05 2.20 20.08
CA ALA A 432 15.69 0.93 20.72
C ALA A 432 14.50 0.23 20.03
N ASN A 433 13.83 0.95 19.13
CA ASN A 433 12.59 0.59 18.45
C ASN A 433 12.79 0.26 16.95
N GLU A 434 14.02 -0.08 16.53
CA GLU A 434 14.25 -0.55 15.16
C GLU A 434 13.51 -1.88 14.93
N THR A 435 12.91 -2.05 13.76
CA THR A 435 12.22 -3.31 13.41
C THR A 435 13.17 -4.47 13.19
N SER A 436 14.41 -4.15 12.81
CA SER A 436 15.52 -5.06 12.58
C SER A 436 16.79 -4.37 13.06
N TYR A 437 17.78 -5.18 13.48
CA TYR A 437 19.14 -4.71 13.75
C TYR A 437 20.17 -5.41 12.84
N GLU A 438 19.71 -6.17 11.84
CA GLU A 438 20.60 -6.97 10.98
C GLU A 438 21.33 -6.10 9.97
N ASP A 439 20.67 -5.07 9.45
CA ASP A 439 21.18 -4.05 8.52
C ASP A 439 22.06 -2.99 9.20
N ASN A 440 22.10 -2.99 10.53
CA ASN A 440 23.04 -2.20 11.32
C ASN A 440 24.50 -2.67 11.19
N LYS A 441 24.75 -3.78 10.49
CA LYS A 441 26.06 -4.39 10.35
C LYS A 441 26.39 -4.72 8.90
N ALA A 442 27.59 -4.34 8.46
CA ALA A 442 28.14 -4.74 7.17
C ALA A 442 29.53 -5.35 7.32
N THR A 443 29.89 -6.31 6.45
CA THR A 443 31.17 -7.04 6.52
C THR A 443 31.78 -7.23 5.13
N CYS A 444 33.10 -7.13 5.02
CA CYS A 444 33.87 -7.48 3.83
C CYS A 444 35.16 -8.25 4.18
N THR A 445 35.80 -8.84 3.18
CA THR A 445 37.06 -9.60 3.35
C THR A 445 38.17 -8.99 2.51
N VAL A 446 39.31 -8.71 3.15
CA VAL A 446 40.56 -8.33 2.49
C VAL A 446 41.50 -9.53 2.50
N ASN A 447 41.97 -9.96 1.33
CA ASN A 447 42.84 -11.13 1.20
C ASN A 447 44.32 -10.75 1.27
N PRO A 448 45.18 -11.55 1.93
CA PRO A 448 46.60 -11.29 1.99
C PRO A 448 47.24 -11.70 0.66
N ILE A 449 48.14 -10.87 0.16
CA ILE A 449 49.01 -11.24 -0.95
C ILE A 449 50.16 -12.06 -0.36
N VAL A 450 50.03 -13.40 -0.40
CA VAL A 450 51.10 -14.32 0.00
C VAL A 450 52.17 -14.31 -1.09
N ILE A 451 53.33 -13.73 -0.78
CA ILE A 451 54.50 -13.81 -1.65
C ILE A 451 55.07 -15.22 -1.49
N VAL A 452 54.66 -16.14 -2.36
CA VAL A 452 55.40 -17.40 -2.53
C VAL A 452 56.73 -17.01 -3.18
N ILE A 453 57.79 -17.02 -2.37
CA ILE A 453 59.17 -17.11 -2.85
C ILE A 453 59.28 -18.57 -3.30
N PRO A 454 59.40 -18.86 -4.61
CA PRO A 454 59.67 -20.23 -5.04
C PRO A 454 60.93 -20.71 -4.31
N PRO A 455 60.96 -21.95 -3.80
CA PRO A 455 62.21 -22.52 -3.32
C PRO A 455 63.26 -22.35 -4.41
N ASP A 456 64.44 -21.89 -3.99
CA ASP A 456 65.60 -21.62 -4.82
C ASP A 456 65.98 -22.92 -5.57
N HIS A 457 65.35 -23.17 -6.72
CA HIS A 457 65.62 -24.32 -7.56
C HIS A 457 66.89 -24.03 -8.37
N ASP A 458 68.05 -24.02 -7.69
CA ASP A 458 69.37 -24.19 -8.32
C ASP A 458 69.56 -25.67 -8.72
N SER A 459 68.56 -26.26 -9.40
CA SER A 459 68.56 -27.68 -9.77
C SER A 459 69.19 -27.95 -11.14
N SER A 460 69.70 -26.93 -11.83
CA SER A 460 70.47 -27.10 -13.06
C SER A 460 71.91 -26.66 -12.87
N ARG A 461 72.87 -27.57 -13.10
CA ARG A 461 74.31 -27.22 -13.19
C ARG A 461 74.62 -26.33 -14.41
N GLU A 462 73.69 -26.24 -15.36
CA GLU A 462 73.93 -25.72 -16.71
C GLU A 462 73.14 -24.44 -17.01
N LEU A 463 72.16 -24.06 -16.19
CA LEU A 463 71.40 -22.80 -16.29
C LEU A 463 71.24 -22.19 -14.89
N LYS A 464 71.76 -20.98 -14.72
CA LYS A 464 71.62 -20.17 -13.50
C LYS A 464 71.08 -18.80 -13.83
N ILE A 465 70.30 -18.22 -12.92
CA ILE A 465 69.84 -16.85 -13.02
C ILE A 465 70.14 -16.12 -11.71
N LYS A 466 70.53 -14.85 -11.81
CA LYS A 466 70.82 -13.99 -10.67
C LYS A 466 70.29 -12.60 -10.92
N ILE A 467 69.57 -12.04 -9.96
CA ILE A 467 69.13 -10.66 -9.92
C ILE A 467 70.10 -9.88 -9.04
N SER A 468 70.60 -8.76 -9.56
CA SER A 468 71.36 -7.80 -8.77
C SER A 468 70.59 -6.49 -8.73
N ALA A 469 70.09 -6.14 -7.55
CA ALA A 469 69.32 -4.94 -7.29
C ALA A 469 69.79 -4.26 -5.99
N PRO A 470 69.66 -2.93 -5.86
CA PRO A 470 69.92 -2.25 -4.60
C PRO A 470 68.96 -2.76 -3.51
N SER A 471 69.44 -2.94 -2.29
CA SER A 471 68.57 -3.36 -1.17
C SER A 471 67.64 -2.24 -0.69
N ARG A 472 68.03 -0.98 -0.92
CA ARG A 472 67.28 0.22 -0.54
C ARG A 472 67.46 1.36 -1.56
N VAL A 473 66.40 2.12 -1.82
CA VAL A 473 66.38 3.29 -2.72
C VAL A 473 65.54 4.42 -2.14
N LYS A 474 65.84 5.67 -2.51
CA LYS A 474 65.02 6.83 -2.11
C LYS A 474 63.69 6.84 -2.85
N ALA A 475 62.62 7.29 -2.18
CA ALA A 475 61.34 7.56 -2.82
C ALA A 475 61.49 8.48 -4.04
N PHE A 476 60.63 8.24 -5.04
CA PHE A 476 60.54 9.02 -6.27
C PHE A 476 61.86 9.18 -7.04
N THR A 477 62.79 8.24 -6.86
CA THR A 477 64.03 8.16 -7.63
C THR A 477 63.96 6.95 -8.55
N LYS A 478 64.29 7.11 -9.83
CA LYS A 478 64.45 5.97 -10.75
C LYS A 478 65.70 5.18 -10.36
N TRP A 479 65.66 3.86 -10.51
CA TRP A 479 66.80 3.01 -10.20
C TRP A 479 66.86 1.82 -11.15
N LYS A 480 68.04 1.19 -11.24
CA LYS A 480 68.29 0.08 -12.16
C LYS A 480 68.57 -1.21 -11.41
N TYR A 481 68.24 -2.33 -12.04
CA TYR A 481 68.63 -3.67 -11.62
C TYR A 481 69.03 -4.50 -12.83
N THR A 482 69.83 -5.53 -12.59
CA THR A 482 70.26 -6.44 -13.64
C THR A 482 69.76 -7.85 -13.37
N VAL A 483 69.49 -8.57 -14.46
CA VAL A 483 69.21 -10.01 -14.46
C VAL A 483 70.31 -10.66 -15.28
N THR A 484 71.12 -11.50 -14.64
CA THR A 484 72.22 -12.23 -15.25
C THR A 484 71.82 -13.69 -15.40
N VAL A 485 71.86 -14.20 -16.63
CA VAL A 485 71.63 -15.61 -16.94
C VAL A 485 72.96 -16.23 -17.34
N THR A 486 73.40 -17.25 -16.61
CA THR A 486 74.62 -18.01 -16.91
C THR A 486 74.22 -19.37 -17.44
N THR A 487 74.75 -19.74 -18.61
CA THR A 487 74.55 -21.04 -19.26
C THR A 487 75.86 -21.81 -19.31
N ASN A 488 75.82 -23.14 -19.31
CA ASN A 488 76.98 -24.00 -19.49
C ASN A 488 76.58 -25.29 -20.21
N TYR A 489 76.34 -25.21 -21.52
CA TYR A 489 75.96 -26.36 -22.34
C TYR A 489 77.16 -26.88 -23.14
N PRO A 490 77.69 -28.08 -22.87
CA PRO A 490 78.82 -28.61 -23.64
C PRO A 490 78.43 -28.81 -25.11
N PRO A 491 79.32 -28.53 -26.08
CA PRO A 491 79.04 -28.84 -27.48
C PRO A 491 78.90 -30.36 -27.65
N PRO A 492 77.88 -30.84 -28.36
CA PRO A 492 77.74 -32.25 -28.68
C PRO A 492 78.85 -32.69 -29.66
N PRO A 493 79.20 -33.99 -29.69
CA PRO A 493 80.20 -34.51 -30.63
C PRO A 493 79.79 -34.24 -32.09
N PRO A 494 80.75 -34.03 -33.02
CA PRO A 494 80.45 -33.75 -34.42
C PRO A 494 79.66 -34.91 -35.05
N PRO A 495 78.51 -34.66 -35.69
CA PRO A 495 77.77 -35.71 -36.39
C PRO A 495 78.54 -36.18 -37.64
N PRO A 496 78.57 -37.49 -37.95
CA PRO A 496 79.33 -38.02 -39.10
C PRO A 496 78.90 -37.48 -40.48
N ASP A 497 77.61 -37.15 -40.67
CA ASP A 497 77.05 -36.61 -41.94
C ASP A 497 75.78 -35.75 -41.70
N GLY A 498 75.72 -34.99 -40.60
CA GLY A 498 74.52 -34.24 -40.19
C GLY A 498 74.73 -32.72 -40.09
N PRO A 499 73.63 -31.93 -40.10
CA PRO A 499 73.73 -30.49 -39.84
C PRO A 499 74.27 -30.23 -38.43
N GLU A 500 75.09 -29.19 -38.27
CA GLU A 500 75.65 -28.82 -36.97
C GLU A 500 74.52 -28.57 -35.94
N PRO A 501 74.57 -29.20 -34.76
CA PRO A 501 73.58 -29.01 -33.73
C PRO A 501 73.61 -27.56 -33.21
N LYS A 502 72.42 -26.99 -33.03
CA LYS A 502 72.26 -25.62 -32.53
C LYS A 502 72.24 -25.62 -31.00
N PRO A 503 72.83 -24.60 -30.35
CA PRO A 503 72.72 -24.46 -28.90
C PRO A 503 71.26 -24.31 -28.44
N PRO A 504 70.94 -24.69 -27.18
CA PRO A 504 69.62 -24.50 -26.61
C PRO A 504 69.14 -23.05 -26.64
N ILE A 505 67.83 -22.85 -26.81
CA ILE A 505 67.20 -21.54 -26.72
C ILE A 505 66.74 -21.30 -25.28
N ILE A 506 67.10 -20.15 -24.71
CA ILE A 506 66.65 -19.70 -23.40
C ILE A 506 65.49 -18.71 -23.57
N THR A 507 64.41 -18.94 -22.82
CA THR A 507 63.33 -17.99 -22.62
C THR A 507 63.38 -17.47 -21.18
N MET A 508 63.61 -16.17 -21.01
CA MET A 508 63.61 -15.50 -19.71
C MET A 508 62.38 -14.60 -19.58
N ASN A 509 61.65 -14.73 -18.48
CA ASN A 509 60.55 -13.85 -18.09
C ASN A 509 60.95 -13.08 -16.82
N MET A 510 60.73 -11.77 -16.81
CA MET A 510 61.01 -10.91 -15.68
C MET A 510 59.75 -10.14 -15.29
N SER A 511 59.52 -9.96 -13.99
CA SER A 511 58.51 -9.04 -13.46
C SER A 511 59.03 -8.26 -12.25
N ALA A 512 58.68 -6.99 -12.15
CA ALA A 512 58.91 -6.17 -10.97
C ALA A 512 57.58 -5.54 -10.51
N THR A 513 57.24 -5.73 -9.24
CA THR A 513 55.97 -5.30 -8.65
C THR A 513 56.19 -4.47 -7.42
N GLY A 514 55.45 -3.37 -7.29
CA GLY A 514 55.52 -2.44 -6.17
C GLY A 514 54.28 -1.56 -6.12
N GLN A 515 54.37 -0.46 -5.38
CA GLN A 515 53.27 0.47 -5.18
C GLN A 515 53.74 1.91 -5.36
N ASN A 516 52.83 2.79 -5.75
CA ASN A 516 53.08 4.22 -5.86
C ASN A 516 51.86 5.01 -5.40
N ILE A 517 52.03 6.29 -5.10
CA ILE A 517 50.89 7.18 -4.87
C ILE A 517 50.23 7.60 -6.17
N ASP A 518 48.91 7.83 -6.11
CA ASP A 518 48.17 8.57 -7.12
C ASP A 518 48.31 10.07 -6.83
N PHE A 519 49.19 10.73 -7.60
CA PHE A 519 49.45 12.16 -7.44
C PHE A 519 48.22 13.04 -7.66
N ASN A 520 47.17 12.55 -8.34
CA ASN A 520 45.96 13.32 -8.57
C ASN A 520 45.10 13.49 -7.30
N ILE A 521 45.31 12.64 -6.30
CA ILE A 521 44.54 12.67 -5.04
C ILE A 521 45.35 13.31 -3.91
N GLY A 522 46.67 13.28 -3.98
CA GLY A 522 47.55 13.85 -2.96
C GLY A 522 47.49 13.12 -1.61
N TYR A 523 48.14 13.72 -0.61
CA TYR A 523 48.08 13.29 0.78
C TYR A 523 47.13 14.22 1.54
N ARG A 524 46.12 13.64 2.17
CA ARG A 524 45.14 14.39 2.96
C ARG A 524 45.60 14.42 4.42
N ILE A 525 45.91 15.61 4.92
CA ILE A 525 46.56 15.80 6.23
C ILE A 525 45.62 15.42 7.38
N ASP A 526 44.32 15.69 7.24
CA ASP A 526 43.33 15.54 8.32
C ASP A 526 43.15 14.09 8.77
N ASP A 527 43.28 13.13 7.86
CA ASP A 527 43.05 11.71 8.12
C ASP A 527 44.20 10.81 7.64
N GLY A 528 45.27 11.41 7.11
CA GLY A 528 46.42 10.70 6.56
C GLY A 528 46.12 9.88 5.30
N TYR A 529 44.99 10.14 4.63
CA TYR A 529 44.59 9.39 3.45
C TYR A 529 45.48 9.70 2.25
N GLN A 530 45.86 8.67 1.52
CA GLN A 530 46.49 8.75 0.20
C GLN A 530 46.01 7.56 -0.63
N LYS A 531 45.77 7.77 -1.93
CA LYS A 531 45.42 6.66 -2.82
C LYS A 531 46.69 5.99 -3.32
N ILE A 532 46.75 4.67 -3.16
CA ILE A 532 47.86 3.83 -3.58
C ILE A 532 47.47 3.13 -4.89
N ILE A 533 48.35 3.17 -5.88
CA ILE A 533 48.21 2.47 -7.15
C ILE A 533 49.31 1.42 -7.31
N PRO A 534 48.99 0.23 -7.85
CA PRO A 534 49.99 -0.80 -8.10
C PRO A 534 50.91 -0.40 -9.26
N VAL A 535 52.20 -0.72 -9.14
CA VAL A 535 53.19 -0.56 -10.21
C VAL A 535 53.71 -1.94 -10.62
N LYS A 536 53.51 -2.28 -11.89
CA LYS A 536 53.92 -3.56 -12.47
C LYS A 536 54.74 -3.33 -13.74
N LYS A 537 55.91 -3.96 -13.81
CA LYS A 537 56.76 -4.04 -15.00
C LYS A 537 56.99 -5.51 -15.33
N THR A 538 56.95 -5.84 -16.62
CA THR A 538 57.20 -7.20 -17.11
C THR A 538 58.01 -7.13 -18.39
N ASP A 539 58.93 -8.07 -18.60
CA ASP A 539 59.67 -8.23 -19.86
C ASP A 539 59.90 -9.72 -20.17
N LYS A 540 60.11 -10.04 -21.45
CA LYS A 540 60.45 -11.37 -21.93
C LYS A 540 61.61 -11.30 -22.91
N LYS A 541 62.65 -12.12 -22.68
CA LYS A 541 63.79 -12.28 -23.60
C LYS A 541 63.88 -13.71 -24.10
N VAL A 542 64.22 -13.86 -25.37
CA VAL A 542 64.50 -15.14 -26.01
C VAL A 542 65.87 -15.02 -26.67
N PHE A 543 66.81 -15.90 -26.33
CA PHE A 543 68.18 -15.84 -26.83
C PHE A 543 68.81 -17.24 -26.89
N SER A 544 69.82 -17.41 -27.74
CA SER A 544 70.62 -18.65 -27.79
C SER A 544 71.54 -18.75 -26.58
N ALA A 545 71.62 -19.91 -25.94
CA ALA A 545 72.50 -20.17 -24.80
C ALA A 545 73.99 -20.15 -25.16
N GLY A 546 74.32 -20.36 -26.44
CA GLY A 546 75.68 -20.67 -26.91
C GLY A 546 76.17 -22.05 -26.41
N TRP A 547 77.25 -22.54 -27.02
CA TRP A 547 77.98 -23.70 -26.49
C TRP A 547 79.03 -23.25 -25.47
N GLY A 548 79.37 -24.12 -24.53
CA GLY A 548 80.23 -23.81 -23.39
C GLY A 548 79.56 -22.89 -22.37
N LYS A 549 80.40 -22.25 -21.53
CA LYS A 549 79.95 -21.34 -20.48
C LYS A 549 79.74 -19.94 -21.04
N ASN A 550 78.50 -19.48 -21.08
CA ASN A 550 78.14 -18.13 -21.54
C ASN A 550 77.40 -17.35 -20.45
N THR A 551 77.39 -16.02 -20.57
CA THR A 551 76.70 -15.13 -19.63
C THR A 551 76.01 -14.01 -20.38
N HIS A 552 74.71 -13.85 -20.12
CA HIS A 552 73.86 -12.82 -20.69
C HIS A 552 73.33 -11.93 -19.58
N THR A 553 73.54 -10.62 -19.69
CA THR A 553 73.10 -9.65 -18.68
C THR A 553 72.11 -8.67 -19.28
N PHE A 554 70.94 -8.57 -18.67
CA PHE A 554 69.87 -7.66 -19.04
C PHE A 554 69.70 -6.58 -17.97
N THR A 555 69.67 -5.32 -18.37
CA THR A 555 69.51 -4.18 -17.46
C THR A 555 68.11 -3.60 -17.59
N TYR A 556 67.47 -3.35 -16.45
CA TYR A 556 66.11 -2.82 -16.36
C TYR A 556 66.09 -1.55 -15.51
N GLU A 557 65.17 -0.63 -15.83
CA GLU A 557 64.90 0.57 -15.04
C GLU A 557 63.53 0.44 -14.37
N TYR A 558 63.50 0.60 -13.05
CA TYR A 558 62.27 0.70 -12.28
C TYR A 558 61.87 2.18 -12.12
N PRO A 559 60.59 2.54 -12.33
CA PRO A 559 60.16 3.92 -12.28
C PRO A 559 60.29 4.54 -10.87
N ALA A 560 60.35 5.87 -10.84
CA ALA A 560 60.27 6.67 -9.62
C ALA A 560 58.95 6.40 -8.90
N THR A 561 59.01 5.77 -7.73
CA THR A 561 57.84 5.37 -6.94
C THR A 561 58.07 5.67 -5.47
N GLY A 562 56.99 5.86 -4.71
CA GLY A 562 57.06 6.17 -3.28
C GLY A 562 55.68 6.34 -2.66
N ILE A 563 55.62 6.28 -1.32
CA ILE A 563 54.41 6.49 -0.51
C ILE A 563 54.77 7.44 0.65
N TYR A 564 53.83 8.33 1.00
CA TYR A 564 54.02 9.26 2.12
C TYR A 564 54.07 8.52 3.46
N GLY A 565 55.11 8.79 4.25
CA GLY A 565 55.27 8.30 5.62
C GLY A 565 55.48 6.79 5.78
N LYS A 566 55.49 6.01 4.70
CA LYS A 566 55.64 4.54 4.75
C LYS A 566 56.62 4.02 3.70
N PRO A 567 57.46 3.03 4.04
CA PRO A 567 58.35 2.41 3.06
C PRO A 567 57.55 1.56 2.07
N VAL A 568 58.04 1.43 0.83
CA VAL A 568 57.45 0.55 -0.18
C VAL A 568 58.37 -0.63 -0.43
N THR A 569 57.82 -1.82 -0.63
CA THR A 569 58.60 -3.00 -1.03
C THR A 569 58.38 -3.26 -2.52
N VAL A 570 59.47 -3.31 -3.29
CA VAL A 570 59.48 -3.76 -4.68
C VAL A 570 60.03 -5.17 -4.74
N ILE A 571 59.30 -6.07 -5.41
CA ILE A 571 59.68 -7.47 -5.61
C ILE A 571 60.00 -7.66 -7.08
N ILE A 572 61.22 -8.08 -7.38
CA ILE A 572 61.67 -8.45 -8.72
C ILE A 572 61.75 -9.97 -8.76
N LYS A 573 61.09 -10.59 -9.75
CA LYS A 573 61.16 -12.02 -10.03
C LYS A 573 61.67 -12.21 -11.45
N ALA A 574 62.60 -13.15 -11.64
CA ALA A 574 63.06 -13.55 -12.96
C ALA A 574 63.11 -15.07 -13.04
N ASN A 575 62.60 -15.62 -14.14
CA ASN A 575 62.59 -17.05 -14.41
C ASN A 575 63.16 -17.28 -15.81
N ALA A 576 64.09 -18.21 -15.97
CA ALA A 576 64.61 -18.65 -17.26
C ALA A 576 64.31 -20.13 -17.48
N THR A 577 63.94 -20.50 -18.71
CA THR A 577 63.71 -21.88 -19.14
C THR A 577 64.47 -22.15 -20.43
N SER A 578 65.17 -23.28 -20.53
CA SER A 578 65.81 -23.72 -21.78
C SER A 578 64.90 -24.63 -22.61
N SER A 579 65.16 -24.72 -23.91
CA SER A 579 64.51 -25.69 -24.81
C SER A 579 64.79 -27.15 -24.45
N GLU A 580 65.83 -27.41 -23.64
CA GLU A 580 66.18 -28.73 -23.08
C GLU A 580 65.44 -29.03 -21.76
N GLY A 581 64.47 -28.19 -21.37
CA GLY A 581 63.62 -28.40 -20.20
C GLY A 581 64.24 -27.97 -18.86
N GLN A 582 65.40 -27.33 -18.86
CA GLN A 582 65.98 -26.79 -17.63
C GLN A 582 65.32 -25.48 -17.25
N SER A 583 65.25 -25.20 -15.95
CA SER A 583 64.74 -23.94 -15.43
C SER A 583 65.57 -23.41 -14.26
N ALA A 584 65.60 -22.08 -14.13
CA ALA A 584 66.19 -21.38 -13.01
C ALA A 584 65.35 -20.14 -12.68
N SER A 585 65.26 -19.78 -11.40
CA SER A 585 64.52 -18.61 -10.94
C SER A 585 65.30 -17.86 -9.86
N ASP A 586 65.17 -16.54 -9.81
CA ASP A 586 65.69 -15.74 -8.70
C ASP A 586 64.67 -14.64 -8.33
N THR A 587 64.72 -14.18 -7.09
CA THR A 587 63.88 -13.11 -6.54
C THR A 587 64.73 -12.11 -5.74
N ALA A 588 64.59 -10.82 -6.06
CA ALA A 588 65.19 -9.75 -5.27
C ALA A 588 64.11 -8.85 -4.66
N ILE A 589 64.40 -8.34 -3.45
CA ILE A 589 63.54 -7.40 -2.73
C ILE A 589 64.29 -6.08 -2.58
N VAL A 590 63.64 -4.98 -2.97
CA VAL A 590 64.15 -3.61 -2.85
C VAL A 590 63.21 -2.80 -1.97
N LYS A 591 63.74 -2.15 -0.93
CA LYS A 591 62.95 -1.23 -0.08
C LYS A 591 63.07 0.21 -0.59
N ILE A 592 61.96 0.85 -0.88
CA ILE A 592 61.89 2.29 -1.12
C ILE A 592 61.65 2.98 0.21
N ASP A 593 62.49 3.96 0.53
CA ASP A 593 62.35 4.75 1.74
C ASP A 593 61.03 5.55 1.74
N PRO A 594 60.43 5.81 2.92
CA PRO A 594 59.26 6.68 3.02
C PRO A 594 59.50 8.05 2.39
N TYR A 595 58.52 8.57 1.67
CA TYR A 595 58.55 9.97 1.30
C TYR A 595 58.04 10.84 2.46
N PRO A 596 58.70 11.97 2.79
CA PRO A 596 58.26 12.82 3.89
C PRO A 596 56.81 13.27 3.73
N ILE A 597 56.03 13.19 4.80
CA ILE A 597 54.66 13.74 4.84
C ILE A 597 54.77 15.26 4.68
N PRO A 598 53.98 15.91 3.78
CA PRO A 598 53.99 17.35 3.66
C PRO A 598 53.59 17.96 5.00
N GLN A 599 54.49 18.74 5.60
CA GLN A 599 54.10 19.56 6.74
C GLN A 599 53.28 20.73 6.21
N THR A 600 52.09 20.94 6.78
CA THR A 600 51.44 22.23 6.66
C THR A 600 52.38 23.23 7.33
N GLU A 601 53.08 24.04 6.54
CA GLU A 601 53.58 25.31 7.06
C GLU A 601 52.35 26.01 7.62
N ARG A 602 52.21 25.99 8.96
CA ARG A 602 51.38 26.96 9.64
C ARG A 602 51.99 28.30 9.29
N GLN A 603 51.45 28.95 8.26
CA GLN A 603 51.53 30.40 8.14
C GLN A 603 50.90 30.93 9.43
N LEU A 604 51.75 31.15 10.43
CA LEU A 604 51.45 32.04 11.54
C LEU A 604 51.24 33.40 10.88
N ILE A 605 49.97 33.71 10.61
CA ILE A 605 49.53 35.07 10.32
C ILE A 605 50.00 35.90 11.52
N LYS A 606 50.92 36.84 11.24
CA LYS A 606 51.31 37.91 12.15
C LYS A 606 50.16 38.87 12.36
#